data_AF-A0A2P2IBB3-F1
#
_entry.id   AF-A0A2P2IBB3-F1
#
_cell.length_a   1.000
_cell.length_b   1.000
_cell.length_c   1.000
_cell.angle_alpha   90.00
_cell.angle_beta   90.00
_cell.angle_gamma   90.00
#
_symmetry.space_group_name_H-M   'P 1'
#
loop_
_entity.id
_entity.type
_entity.pdbx_description
1 polymer ?
#
loop_
_entity_poly.entity_id
_entity_poly.type
_entity_poly.pdbx_seq_one_letter_code
_entity_poly.pdbx_strand_id
1 'polypeptide(L)'
;MVVTGLGGNPVNVLSKQINMELLRIRQKCPLFEANGSSQVVKEKDEMVEREFNRLLEATSFLSHQLDFNYINNRPVSLGETLEWVINLQEKHVKDLQVEYWQSMARLQDKLKEVLVKLHDLQDKVRLLNREHRNLTETRNPKNITTEFVYRAQMRNLSTACKDYDELVEQQAELEGKLQELEANPPSD
;
A
#
# COMPACT_ATOMS: atom_id res chain seq x y z
N MET A 1 26.57 -37.57 -17.00
CA MET A 1 27.62 -36.57 -17.29
C MET A 1 27.08 -35.60 -18.32
N VAL A 2 27.44 -34.31 -18.27
CA VAL A 2 26.88 -33.25 -19.13
C VAL A 2 27.99 -32.65 -20.00
N VAL A 3 27.67 -32.37 -21.27
CA VAL A 3 28.52 -31.57 -22.17
C VAL A 3 27.79 -30.24 -22.40
N THR A 4 28.37 -29.12 -21.96
CA THR A 4 27.76 -27.78 -22.02
C THR A 4 27.91 -27.18 -23.42
N GLY A 5 27.03 -27.58 -24.32
CA GLY A 5 27.00 -27.10 -25.71
C GLY A 5 28.14 -27.67 -26.58
N LEU A 6 27.92 -27.69 -27.90
CA LEU A 6 28.89 -28.21 -28.88
C LEU A 6 29.54 -27.09 -29.73
N GLY A 7 28.99 -25.87 -29.70
CA GLY A 7 29.57 -24.72 -30.39
C GLY A 7 30.83 -24.25 -29.68
N GLY A 8 31.98 -24.32 -30.36
CA GLY A 8 33.28 -23.96 -29.77
C GLY A 8 33.81 -24.95 -28.72
N ASN A 9 33.11 -26.06 -28.46
CA ASN A 9 33.52 -27.05 -27.47
C ASN A 9 34.41 -28.15 -28.10
N PRO A 10 35.65 -28.37 -27.63
CA PRO A 10 36.54 -29.41 -28.17
C PRO A 10 35.98 -30.83 -28.05
N VAL A 11 35.05 -31.07 -27.11
CA VAL A 11 34.36 -32.36 -26.97
C VAL A 11 33.56 -32.74 -28.21
N ASN A 12 33.16 -31.78 -29.05
CA ASN A 12 32.49 -32.06 -30.33
C ASN A 12 33.42 -32.74 -31.36
N VAL A 13 34.74 -32.51 -31.28
CA VAL A 13 35.71 -33.22 -32.10
C VAL A 13 35.91 -34.63 -31.54
N LEU A 14 36.07 -34.75 -30.22
CA LEU A 14 36.24 -36.03 -29.53
C LEU A 14 35.04 -36.96 -29.70
N SER A 15 33.82 -36.44 -29.68
CA SER A 15 32.59 -37.23 -29.84
C SER A 15 32.42 -37.83 -31.23
N LYS A 16 33.16 -37.34 -32.23
CA LYS A 16 33.21 -37.92 -33.59
C LYS A 16 34.33 -38.95 -33.75
N GLN A 17 35.40 -38.83 -32.95
CA GLN A 17 36.55 -39.73 -32.98
C GLN A 17 36.34 -40.97 -32.10
N ILE A 18 35.58 -40.80 -31.02
CA ILE A 18 35.22 -41.82 -30.04
C ILE A 18 33.72 -42.07 -30.21
N ASN A 19 33.26 -43.31 -30.07
CA ASN A 19 31.84 -43.66 -30.18
C ASN A 19 31.02 -43.14 -28.97
N MET A 20 30.92 -41.82 -28.82
CA MET A 20 30.19 -41.14 -27.76
C MET A 20 28.75 -40.87 -28.18
N GLU A 21 27.79 -41.47 -27.47
CA GLU A 21 26.37 -41.20 -27.69
C GLU A 21 25.96 -39.90 -26.95
N LEU A 22 25.69 -38.85 -27.72
CA LEU A 22 25.25 -37.56 -27.19
C LEU A 22 23.73 -37.43 -27.29
N LEU A 23 23.08 -37.37 -26.13
CA LEU A 23 21.64 -37.18 -26.01
C LEU A 23 21.32 -35.77 -25.54
N ARG A 24 20.34 -35.12 -26.18
CA ARG A 24 19.88 -33.79 -25.77
C ARG A 24 19.09 -33.89 -24.46
N ILE A 25 19.51 -33.11 -23.47
CA ILE A 25 18.80 -33.00 -22.19
C ILE A 25 17.57 -32.12 -22.37
N ARG A 26 16.39 -32.67 -22.04
CA ARG A 26 15.13 -31.92 -21.99
C ARG A 26 15.15 -30.97 -20.79
N GLN A 27 14.79 -29.71 -21.00
CA GLN A 27 14.83 -28.67 -19.96
C GLN A 27 13.60 -28.68 -19.06
N LYS A 28 12.53 -29.38 -19.44
CA LYS A 28 11.32 -29.49 -18.60
C LYS A 28 11.68 -30.24 -17.31
N CYS A 29 11.70 -29.53 -16.20
CA CYS A 29 12.01 -30.04 -14.87
C CYS A 29 10.80 -29.80 -13.94
N PRO A 30 9.86 -30.76 -13.82
CA PRO A 30 8.72 -30.59 -12.92
C PRO A 30 9.18 -30.66 -11.46
N LEU A 31 8.76 -29.69 -10.65
CA LEU A 31 9.00 -29.65 -9.22
C LEU A 31 7.86 -30.32 -8.45
N PHE A 32 8.20 -31.00 -7.34
CA PHE A 32 7.24 -31.64 -6.45
C PHE A 32 7.48 -31.15 -5.02
N GLU A 33 6.40 -30.90 -4.30
CA GLU A 33 6.50 -30.52 -2.89
C GLU A 33 6.92 -31.72 -2.02
N ALA A 34 7.42 -31.45 -0.81
CA ALA A 34 7.88 -32.48 0.12
C ALA A 34 6.79 -33.50 0.50
N ASN A 35 5.52 -33.13 0.34
CA ASN A 35 4.36 -34.02 0.52
C ASN A 35 4.24 -35.10 -0.58
N GLY A 36 5.04 -35.02 -1.65
CA GLY A 36 5.06 -35.97 -2.78
C GLY A 36 3.76 -36.07 -3.58
N SER A 37 2.74 -35.29 -3.24
CA SER A 37 1.36 -35.54 -3.65
C SER A 37 0.92 -34.65 -4.81
N SER A 38 1.52 -33.47 -4.93
CA SER A 38 1.21 -32.51 -5.99
C SER A 38 2.46 -31.95 -6.62
N GLN A 39 2.49 -31.99 -7.96
CA GLN A 39 3.41 -31.18 -8.74
C GLN A 39 3.14 -29.70 -8.44
N VAL A 40 4.20 -28.90 -8.30
CA VAL A 40 4.09 -27.45 -8.14
C VAL A 40 3.33 -26.87 -9.33
N VAL A 41 2.36 -26.00 -9.03
CA VAL A 41 1.55 -25.33 -10.05
C VAL A 41 2.45 -24.47 -10.92
N LYS A 42 2.26 -24.54 -12.25
CA LYS A 42 3.10 -23.85 -13.23
C LYS A 42 3.24 -22.35 -12.97
N GLU A 43 2.17 -21.67 -12.55
CA GLU A 43 2.20 -20.25 -12.23
C GLU A 43 3.13 -19.93 -11.06
N LYS A 44 3.12 -20.75 -9.99
CA LYS A 44 4.03 -20.61 -8.85
C LYS A 44 5.47 -20.91 -9.25
N ASP A 45 5.68 -21.92 -10.08
CA ASP A 45 7.00 -22.28 -10.63
C ASP A 45 7.60 -21.10 -11.42
N GLU A 46 6.86 -20.57 -12.40
CA GLU A 46 7.28 -19.42 -13.22
C GLU A 46 7.42 -18.12 -12.41
N MET A 47 6.59 -17.91 -11.37
CA MET A 47 6.72 -16.77 -10.47
C MET A 47 8.02 -16.83 -9.66
N VAL A 48 8.29 -17.97 -9.02
CA VAL A 48 9.48 -18.15 -8.19
C VAL A 48 10.76 -18.13 -9.03
N GLU A 49 10.75 -18.73 -10.22
CA GLU A 49 11.89 -18.67 -11.15
C GLU A 49 12.22 -17.24 -11.55
N ARG A 50 11.21 -16.43 -11.89
CA ARG A 50 11.41 -15.01 -12.19
C ARG A 50 11.98 -14.24 -11.01
N GLU A 51 11.46 -14.47 -9.81
CA GLU A 51 11.94 -13.77 -8.61
C GLU A 51 13.36 -14.20 -8.23
N PHE A 52 13.70 -15.48 -8.37
CA PHE A 52 15.07 -15.98 -8.19
C PHE A 52 16.06 -15.27 -9.13
N ASN A 53 15.72 -15.13 -10.42
CA ASN A 53 16.57 -14.41 -11.37
C ASN A 53 16.70 -12.92 -11.03
N ARG A 54 15.61 -12.27 -10.59
CA ARG A 54 15.66 -10.87 -10.10
C ARG A 54 16.55 -10.70 -8.88
N LEU A 55 16.54 -11.65 -7.95
CA LEU A 55 17.44 -11.64 -6.80
C LEU A 55 18.91 -11.75 -7.23
N LEU A 56 19.23 -12.61 -8.20
CA LEU A 56 20.59 -12.70 -8.75
C LEU A 56 21.02 -11.39 -9.42
N GLU A 57 20.14 -10.76 -10.20
CA GLU A 57 20.41 -9.44 -10.78
C GLU A 57 20.66 -8.37 -9.70
N ALA A 58 19.87 -8.37 -8.62
CA ALA A 58 20.06 -7.45 -7.49
C ALA A 58 21.39 -7.68 -6.74
N THR A 59 21.81 -8.94 -6.56
CA THR A 59 23.15 -9.23 -5.98
C THR A 59 24.28 -8.77 -6.91
N SER A 60 24.11 -8.94 -8.22
CA SER A 60 25.07 -8.43 -9.21
C SER A 60 25.15 -6.90 -9.16
N PHE A 61 24.01 -6.22 -9.04
CA PHE A 61 23.94 -4.78 -8.86
C PHE A 61 24.67 -4.32 -7.59
N LEU A 62 24.44 -4.98 -6.45
CA LEU A 62 25.13 -4.69 -5.19
C LEU A 62 26.65 -4.81 -5.34
N SER A 63 27.12 -5.89 -5.97
CA SER A 63 28.55 -6.13 -6.15
C SER A 63 29.19 -5.11 -7.10
N HIS A 64 28.60 -4.84 -8.27
CA HIS A 64 29.23 -4.03 -9.31
C HIS A 64 28.97 -2.53 -9.17
N GLN A 65 27.79 -2.12 -8.69
CA GLN A 65 27.41 -0.71 -8.63
C GLN A 65 27.64 -0.07 -7.27
N LEU A 66 27.45 -0.84 -6.18
CA LEU A 66 27.60 -0.35 -4.81
C LEU A 66 28.93 -0.76 -4.17
N ASP A 67 29.79 -1.45 -4.93
CA ASP A 67 31.07 -2.03 -4.47
C ASP A 67 30.94 -2.81 -3.16
N PHE A 68 29.80 -3.49 -3.01
CA PHE A 68 29.45 -4.21 -1.80
C PHE A 68 30.07 -5.61 -1.82
N ASN A 69 31.40 -5.64 -1.73
CA ASN A 69 32.20 -6.86 -1.88
C ASN A 69 32.89 -7.28 -0.57
N TYR A 70 33.00 -6.37 0.41
CA TYR A 70 33.68 -6.62 1.68
C TYR A 70 32.89 -6.08 2.86
N ILE A 71 32.76 -6.89 3.92
CA ILE A 71 32.23 -6.47 5.23
C ILE A 71 33.19 -6.93 6.31
N ASN A 72 33.55 -6.04 7.23
CA ASN A 72 34.48 -6.33 8.34
C ASN A 72 35.78 -6.99 7.85
N ASN A 73 36.34 -6.48 6.75
CA ASN A 73 37.54 -6.99 6.06
C ASN A 73 37.43 -8.46 5.57
N ARG A 74 36.22 -9.04 5.50
CA ARG A 74 35.95 -10.35 4.92
C ARG A 74 35.24 -10.19 3.57
N PRO A 75 35.64 -10.95 2.53
CA PRO A 75 34.89 -10.95 1.27
C PRO A 75 33.50 -11.53 1.50
N VAL A 76 32.49 -10.89 0.92
CA VAL A 76 31.09 -11.28 1.02
C VAL A 76 30.83 -12.46 0.07
N SER A 77 30.11 -13.47 0.55
CA SER A 77 29.65 -14.58 -0.30
C SER A 77 28.32 -14.27 -0.97
N LEU A 78 28.05 -14.93 -2.12
CA LEU A 78 26.76 -14.81 -2.83
C LEU A 78 25.58 -15.17 -1.91
N GLY A 79 25.74 -16.19 -1.06
CA GLY A 79 24.70 -16.60 -0.11
C GLY A 79 24.37 -15.49 0.90
N GLU A 80 25.39 -14.86 1.50
CA GLU A 80 25.21 -13.73 2.41
C GLU A 80 24.55 -12.53 1.71
N THR A 81 24.95 -12.23 0.46
CA THR A 81 24.32 -11.14 -0.31
C THR A 81 22.85 -11.44 -0.62
N LEU A 82 22.53 -12.67 -1.05
CA LEU A 82 21.14 -13.07 -1.33
C LEU A 82 20.27 -12.93 -0.08
N GLU A 83 20.75 -13.39 1.07
CA GLU A 83 20.03 -13.27 2.35
C GLU A 83 19.77 -11.80 2.70
N TRP A 84 20.74 -10.92 2.52
CA TRP A 84 20.53 -9.49 2.77
C TRP A 84 19.58 -8.84 1.77
N VAL A 85 19.61 -9.22 0.49
CA VAL A 85 18.64 -8.73 -0.49
C VAL A 85 17.23 -9.17 -0.10
N ILE A 86 17.05 -10.43 0.30
CA ILE A 86 15.75 -10.94 0.78
C ILE A 86 15.29 -10.15 2.01
N ASN A 87 16.15 -9.97 3.00
CA ASN A 87 15.84 -9.19 4.21
C ASN A 87 15.49 -7.73 3.87
N LEU A 88 16.13 -7.13 2.86
CA LEU A 88 15.80 -5.79 2.39
C LEU A 88 14.43 -5.73 1.69
N GLN A 89 14.08 -6.75 0.91
CA GLN A 89 12.75 -6.85 0.29
C GLN A 89 11.66 -7.04 1.36
N GLU A 90 11.87 -7.94 2.33
CA GLU A 90 10.93 -8.14 3.45
C GLU A 90 10.78 -6.86 4.29
N LYS A 91 11.88 -6.16 4.55
CA LYS A 91 11.83 -4.85 5.22
C LYS A 91 11.01 -3.87 4.41
N HIS A 92 11.21 -3.79 3.09
CA HIS A 92 10.49 -2.86 2.24
C HIS A 92 8.97 -3.12 2.26
N VAL A 93 8.53 -4.39 2.23
CA VAL A 93 7.12 -4.75 2.38
C VAL A 93 6.56 -4.26 3.72
N LYS A 94 7.29 -4.47 4.81
CA LYS A 94 6.88 -3.98 6.14
C LYS A 94 6.83 -2.46 6.21
N ASP A 95 7.77 -1.76 5.57
CA ASP A 95 7.77 -0.30 5.52
C ASP A 95 6.53 0.22 4.78
N LEU A 96 6.12 -0.41 3.66
CA LEU A 96 4.89 -0.08 2.94
C LEU A 96 3.63 -0.34 3.79
N GLN A 97 3.60 -1.45 4.54
CA GLN A 97 2.51 -1.74 5.47
C GLN A 97 2.40 -0.67 6.57
N VAL A 98 3.54 -0.24 7.14
CA VAL A 98 3.58 0.83 8.13
C VAL A 98 3.08 2.15 7.53
N GLU A 99 3.54 2.50 6.33
CA GLU A 99 3.11 3.73 5.64
C GLU A 99 1.60 3.74 5.36
N TYR A 100 1.05 2.59 4.94
CA TYR A 100 -0.38 2.37 4.75
C TYR A 100 -1.15 2.63 6.05
N TRP A 101 -0.79 1.95 7.15
CA TRP A 101 -1.48 2.10 8.43
C TRP A 101 -1.34 3.50 9.02
N GLN A 102 -0.19 4.15 8.85
CA GLN A 102 0.00 5.53 9.25
C GLN A 102 -0.91 6.48 8.45
N SER A 103 -1.08 6.24 7.15
CA SER A 103 -1.98 7.04 6.31
C SER A 103 -3.44 6.85 6.71
N MET A 104 -3.84 5.61 7.00
CA MET A 104 -5.16 5.27 7.54
C MET A 104 -5.42 5.99 8.87
N ALA A 105 -4.49 5.90 9.82
CA ALA A 105 -4.60 6.56 11.12
C ALA A 105 -4.72 8.09 10.98
N ARG A 106 -3.90 8.70 10.11
CA ARG A 106 -3.98 10.16 9.85
C ARG A 106 -5.34 10.59 9.30
N LEU A 107 -5.97 9.78 8.44
CA LEU A 107 -7.31 10.08 7.92
C LEU A 107 -8.38 9.88 8.99
N GLN A 108 -8.28 8.82 9.79
CA GLN A 108 -9.18 8.58 10.92
C GLN A 108 -9.11 9.70 11.96
N ASP A 109 -7.92 10.22 12.26
CA ASP A 109 -7.75 11.36 13.17
C ASP A 109 -8.40 12.63 12.61
N LYS A 110 -8.23 12.92 11.31
CA LYS A 110 -8.91 14.05 10.65
C LYS A 110 -10.43 13.89 10.66
N LEU A 111 -10.93 12.69 10.39
CA LEU A 111 -12.36 12.39 10.43
C LEU A 111 -12.91 12.61 11.84
N LYS A 112 -12.18 12.15 12.87
CA LYS A 112 -12.53 12.38 14.27
C LYS A 112 -12.61 13.88 14.59
N GLU A 113 -11.66 14.69 14.14
CA GLU A 113 -11.72 16.15 14.34
C GLU A 113 -12.95 16.78 13.68
N VAL A 114 -13.30 16.35 12.46
CA VAL A 114 -14.49 16.82 11.74
C VAL A 114 -15.77 16.39 12.46
N LEU A 115 -15.84 15.15 12.93
CA LEU A 115 -17.00 14.63 13.68
C LEU A 115 -17.21 15.38 15.01
N VAL A 116 -16.14 15.73 15.73
CA VAL A 116 -16.23 16.55 16.94
C VAL A 116 -16.77 17.95 16.60
N LYS A 117 -16.25 18.60 15.56
CA LYS A 117 -16.75 19.91 15.12
C LYS A 117 -18.21 19.86 14.68
N LEU A 118 -18.61 18.81 13.97
CA LEU A 118 -20.00 18.57 13.57
C LEU A 118 -20.90 18.44 14.80
N HIS A 119 -20.47 17.70 15.82
CA HIS A 119 -21.22 17.52 17.05
C HIS A 119 -21.42 18.86 17.78
N ASP A 120 -20.35 19.63 17.97
CA ASP A 120 -20.40 20.95 18.63
C ASP A 120 -21.30 21.94 17.86
N LEU A 121 -21.19 21.94 16.53
CA LEU A 121 -22.00 22.80 15.67
C LEU A 121 -23.47 22.37 15.66
N GLN A 122 -23.75 21.07 15.70
CA GLN A 122 -25.11 20.54 15.82
C GLN A 122 -25.79 21.05 17.09
N ASP A 123 -25.08 21.05 18.23
CA ASP A 123 -25.59 21.56 19.49
C ASP A 123 -25.80 23.08 19.46
N LYS A 124 -24.88 23.82 18.82
CA LYS A 124 -25.06 25.26 18.58
C LYS A 124 -26.29 25.55 17.70
N VAL A 125 -26.49 24.81 16.61
CA VAL A 125 -27.66 24.95 15.72
C VAL A 125 -28.95 24.63 16.49
N ARG A 126 -28.96 23.58 17.33
CA ARG A 126 -30.11 23.27 18.20
C ARG A 126 -30.46 24.41 19.14
N LEU A 127 -29.46 25.03 19.78
CA LEU A 127 -29.66 26.15 20.70
C LEU A 127 -30.17 27.40 19.96
N LEU A 128 -29.53 27.78 18.85
CA LEU A 128 -29.95 28.91 18.00
C LEU A 128 -31.38 28.71 17.46
N ASN A 129 -31.75 27.49 17.07
CA ASN A 129 -33.09 27.18 16.58
C ASN A 129 -34.14 27.30 17.69
N ARG A 130 -33.81 26.88 18.93
CA ARG A 130 -34.68 27.07 20.10
C ARG A 130 -34.89 28.55 20.40
N GLU A 131 -33.82 29.34 20.41
CA GLU A 131 -33.89 30.80 20.60
C GLU A 131 -34.69 31.48 19.50
N HIS A 132 -34.49 31.08 18.25
CA HIS A 132 -35.25 31.61 17.11
C HIS A 132 -36.74 31.30 17.20
N ARG A 133 -37.12 30.08 17.62
CA ARG A 133 -38.52 29.72 17.90
C ARG A 133 -39.15 30.61 18.97
N ASN A 134 -38.47 30.79 20.10
CA ASN A 134 -38.95 31.65 21.18
C ASN A 134 -39.13 33.12 20.74
N LEU A 135 -38.21 33.64 19.91
CA LEU A 135 -38.30 34.98 19.32
C LEU A 135 -39.43 35.10 18.29
N THR A 136 -39.81 34.00 17.64
CA THR A 136 -40.94 33.96 16.70
C THR A 136 -42.27 34.16 17.43
N GLU A 137 -42.42 33.55 18.61
CA GLU A 137 -43.62 33.66 19.45
C GLU A 137 -43.78 35.04 20.12
N THR A 138 -42.68 35.70 20.46
CA THR A 138 -42.65 37.02 21.15
C THR A 138 -42.52 38.20 20.19
N ARG A 139 -42.57 37.94 18.87
CA ARG A 139 -42.32 38.92 17.81
C ARG A 139 -43.36 40.06 17.81
N ASN A 140 -42.89 41.32 17.85
CA ASN A 140 -43.71 42.49 17.57
C ASN A 140 -43.15 43.27 16.36
N PRO A 141 -43.73 43.12 15.16
CA PRO A 141 -43.19 43.73 13.94
C PRO A 141 -43.22 45.26 13.93
N LYS A 142 -43.90 45.90 14.89
CA LYS A 142 -43.92 47.36 15.04
C LYS A 142 -42.73 47.90 15.84
N ASN A 143 -42.00 47.04 16.56
CA ASN A 143 -40.81 47.45 17.32
C ASN A 143 -39.53 47.03 16.58
N ILE A 144 -38.81 48.02 16.07
CA ILE A 144 -37.61 47.87 15.24
C ILE A 144 -36.52 47.03 15.92
N THR A 145 -36.36 47.12 17.25
CA THR A 145 -35.32 46.38 17.97
C THR A 145 -35.64 44.89 18.02
N THR A 146 -36.91 44.53 18.21
CA THR A 146 -37.35 43.13 18.24
C THR A 146 -37.26 42.46 16.86
N GLU A 147 -37.57 43.21 15.79
CA GLU A 147 -37.42 42.71 14.42
C GLU A 147 -35.94 42.59 14.01
N PHE A 148 -35.06 43.51 14.47
CA PHE A 148 -33.62 43.39 14.25
C PHE A 148 -33.04 42.13 14.91
N VAL A 149 -33.35 41.88 16.19
CA VAL A 149 -32.87 40.68 16.91
C VAL A 149 -33.35 39.40 16.24
N TYR A 150 -34.61 39.35 15.81
CA TYR A 150 -35.16 38.21 15.06
C TYR A 150 -34.36 37.93 13.77
N ARG A 151 -34.12 38.97 12.94
CA ARG A 151 -33.38 38.83 11.67
C ARG A 151 -31.91 38.50 11.87
N ALA A 152 -31.27 39.09 12.88
CA ALA A 152 -29.89 38.76 13.24
C ALA A 152 -29.78 37.29 13.63
N GLN A 153 -30.71 36.79 14.45
CA GLN A 153 -30.72 35.39 14.87
C GLN A 153 -31.01 34.43 13.71
N MET A 154 -31.93 34.80 12.81
CA MET A 154 -32.20 34.03 11.59
C MET A 154 -30.94 33.93 10.70
N ARG A 155 -30.18 35.03 10.56
CA ARG A 155 -28.90 35.01 9.84
C ARG A 155 -27.89 34.11 10.54
N ASN A 156 -27.73 34.22 11.86
CA ASN A 156 -26.80 33.39 12.63
C ASN A 156 -27.12 31.90 12.50
N LEU A 157 -28.40 31.53 12.57
CA LEU A 157 -28.87 30.17 12.36
C LEU A 157 -28.58 29.70 10.93
N SER A 158 -28.88 30.53 9.92
CA SER A 158 -28.60 30.20 8.52
C SER A 158 -27.12 30.02 8.24
N THR A 159 -26.24 30.83 8.83
CA THR A 159 -24.78 30.66 8.72
C THR A 159 -24.35 29.36 9.39
N ALA A 160 -24.81 29.08 10.61
CA ALA A 160 -24.45 27.85 11.33
C ALA A 160 -24.93 26.58 10.60
N CYS A 161 -26.08 26.61 9.93
CA CYS A 161 -26.52 25.49 9.08
C CYS A 161 -25.64 25.31 7.85
N LYS A 162 -25.20 26.40 7.20
CA LYS A 162 -24.26 26.31 6.06
C LYS A 162 -22.92 25.72 6.47
N ASP A 163 -22.36 26.20 7.59
CA ASP A 163 -21.11 25.67 8.14
C ASP A 163 -21.24 24.17 8.48
N TYR A 164 -22.44 23.72 8.88
CA TYR A 164 -22.74 22.32 9.15
C TYR A 164 -22.78 21.49 7.87
N ASP A 165 -23.48 21.98 6.84
CA ASP A 165 -23.55 21.32 5.54
C ASP A 165 -22.14 21.16 4.92
N GLU A 166 -21.28 22.18 5.03
CA GLU A 166 -19.88 22.12 4.57
C GLU A 166 -19.07 21.04 5.31
N LEU A 167 -19.25 20.90 6.63
CA LEU A 167 -18.57 19.86 7.40
C LEU A 167 -19.10 18.46 7.08
N VAL A 168 -20.38 18.31 6.74
CA VAL A 168 -20.96 17.04 6.29
C VAL A 168 -20.38 16.62 4.94
N GLU A 169 -20.19 17.56 4.01
CA GLU A 169 -19.49 17.27 2.75
C GLU A 169 -18.04 16.82 2.99
N GLN A 170 -17.32 17.49 3.89
CA GLN A 170 -15.95 17.09 4.27
C GLN A 170 -15.91 15.71 4.93
N GLN A 171 -16.90 15.37 5.76
CA GLN A 171 -17.02 14.03 6.35
C GLN A 171 -17.17 12.98 5.25
N ALA A 172 -18.09 13.19 4.31
CA ALA A 172 -18.33 12.24 3.21
C ALA A 172 -17.10 12.06 2.32
N GLU A 173 -16.35 13.13 2.05
CA GLU A 173 -15.09 13.06 1.29
C GLU A 173 -14.02 12.24 2.03
N LEU A 174 -13.87 12.44 3.34
CA LEU A 174 -12.91 11.69 4.16
C LEU A 174 -13.28 10.22 4.27
N GLU A 175 -14.57 9.90 4.46
CA GLU A 175 -15.07 8.53 4.49
C GLU A 175 -14.84 7.82 3.14
N GLY A 176 -15.06 8.51 2.01
CA GLY A 176 -14.77 7.98 0.69
C GLY A 176 -13.29 7.64 0.48
N LYS A 177 -12.39 8.55 0.90
CA LYS A 177 -10.93 8.30 0.86
C LYS A 177 -10.49 7.13 1.74
N LEU A 178 -11.14 6.98 2.90
CA LEU A 178 -10.86 5.90 3.83
C LEU A 178 -11.27 4.55 3.23
N GLN A 179 -12.46 4.49 2.61
CA GLN A 179 -12.95 3.30 1.92
C GLN A 179 -12.06 2.91 0.72
N GLU A 180 -11.56 3.90 -0.04
CA GLU A 180 -10.63 3.66 -1.16
C GLU A 180 -9.32 3.05 -0.69
N LEU A 181 -8.77 3.51 0.44
CA LEU A 181 -7.57 2.93 1.03
C LEU A 181 -7.83 1.53 1.59
N GLU A 182 -8.95 1.31 2.28
CA GLU A 182 -9.32 -0.03 2.80
C GLU A 182 -9.46 -1.08 1.69
N ALA A 183 -9.87 -0.68 0.48
CA ALA A 183 -9.99 -1.55 -0.67
C ALA A 183 -8.63 -1.97 -1.28
N ASN A 184 -7.55 -1.26 -0.95
CA ASN A 184 -6.22 -1.45 -1.55
C ASN A 184 -5.14 -1.67 -0.48
N PRO A 185 -5.17 -2.78 0.27
CA PRO A 185 -4.11 -3.10 1.21
C PRO A 185 -2.80 -3.44 0.47
N PRO A 186 -1.63 -3.10 1.04
CA PRO A 186 -0.35 -3.57 0.53
C PRO A 186 -0.24 -5.09 0.67
N SER A 187 0.70 -5.68 -0.07
CA SER A 187 0.99 -7.12 0.02
C SER A 187 1.33 -7.55 1.45
N ASP A 188 0.86 -8.73 1.84
CA ASP A 188 1.21 -9.42 3.10
C ASP A 188 2.69 -9.85 3.13
#